data_AF-A0A1W9PEJ5-F1
#
_entry.id   AF-A0A1W9PEJ5-F1
#
_cell.length_a   1.000
_cell.length_b   1.000
_cell.length_c   1.000
_cell.angle_alpha   90.00
_cell.angle_beta   90.00
_cell.angle_gamma   90.00
#
_symmetry.space_group_name_H-M   'P 1'
#
loop_
_entity.id
_entity.type
_entity.pdbx_description
1 polymer ?
#
loop_
_entity_poly.entity_id
_entity_poly.type
_entity_poly.pdbx_seq_one_letter_code
_entity_poly.pdbx_strand_id
1 'polypeptide(L)'
;MLKYKLMKNDEDLKKILVDIVKETIAEQDEEIELIDLELKGDKNKKFLRVFIDKKNGITLDDCAHFSQSLSVMLDVKDPIKTRYTLEVSSPGGREKKIF
;
A
#
# COMPACT_ATOMS: atom_id res chain seq x y z
N MET A 1 13.10 26.86 9.16
CA MET A 1 12.76 26.73 7.72
C MET A 1 13.04 25.30 7.26
N LEU A 2 12.06 24.40 7.33
CA LEU A 2 12.21 23.03 6.80
C LEU A 2 11.92 23.05 5.29
N LYS A 3 12.98 23.20 4.50
CA LYS A 3 12.96 22.97 3.05
C LYS A 3 12.90 21.47 2.79
N TYR A 4 11.72 20.85 2.87
CA TYR A 4 11.54 19.58 2.19
C TYR A 4 11.42 19.87 0.69
N LYS A 5 12.56 19.74 0.03
CA LYS A 5 12.75 19.73 -1.41
C LYS A 5 11.93 18.56 -1.96
N LEU A 6 10.65 18.79 -2.24
CA LEU A 6 9.92 18.01 -3.23
C LEU A 6 10.72 18.06 -4.54
N MET A 7 10.63 16.99 -5.33
CA MET A 7 11.28 16.76 -6.63
C MET A 7 12.57 15.92 -6.57
N LYS A 8 12.42 14.65 -6.19
CA LYS A 8 13.06 13.49 -6.84
C LYS A 8 12.10 12.27 -6.74
N ASN A 9 11.55 11.93 -7.89
CA ASN A 9 10.97 10.67 -8.36
C ASN A 9 9.89 9.96 -7.52
N ASP A 10 8.66 9.92 -8.06
CA ASP A 10 7.62 8.95 -7.70
C ASP A 10 8.13 7.50 -7.66
N GLU A 11 9.18 7.15 -8.43
CA GLU A 11 9.84 5.84 -8.39
C GLU A 11 10.58 5.55 -7.07
N ASP A 12 11.30 6.52 -6.50
CA ASP A 12 12.01 6.35 -5.22
C ASP A 12 11.02 6.16 -4.07
N LEU A 13 9.96 6.97 -4.06
CA LEU A 13 8.88 6.84 -3.10
C LEU A 13 8.16 5.49 -3.25
N LYS A 14 7.85 5.07 -4.48
CA LYS A 14 7.24 3.76 -4.74
C LYS A 14 8.13 2.64 -4.23
N LYS A 15 9.44 2.72 -4.42
CA LYS A 15 10.39 1.72 -3.92
C LYS A 15 10.39 1.64 -2.39
N ILE A 16 10.38 2.79 -1.71
CA ILE A 16 10.27 2.84 -0.24
C ILE A 16 8.96 2.19 0.20
N LEU A 17 7.82 2.56 -0.41
CA LEU A 17 6.52 1.99 -0.04
C LEU A 17 6.47 0.48 -0.24
N VAL A 18 7.02 -0.02 -1.36
CA VAL A 18 7.11 -1.47 -1.62
C VAL A 18 7.94 -2.17 -0.56
N ASP A 19 9.05 -1.58 -0.13
CA ASP A 19 9.91 -2.13 0.91
C ASP A 19 9.18 -2.25 2.25
N ILE A 20 8.45 -1.20 2.64
CA ILE A 20 7.62 -1.18 3.86
C ILE A 20 6.52 -2.23 3.82
N VAL A 21 5.83 -2.35 2.68
CA VAL A 21 4.77 -3.35 2.50
C VAL A 21 5.35 -4.77 2.59
N LYS A 22 6.52 -5.02 1.98
CA LYS A 22 7.19 -6.32 2.07
C LYS A 22 7.63 -6.67 3.50
N GLU A 23 8.14 -5.69 4.24
CA GLU A 23 8.47 -5.88 5.65
C GLU A 23 7.22 -6.24 6.46
N THR A 24 6.11 -5.51 6.23
CA THR A 24 4.82 -5.77 6.88
C THR A 24 4.27 -7.17 6.56
N ILE A 25 4.47 -7.65 5.33
CA ILE A 25 4.12 -9.02 4.91
C ILE A 25 4.95 -10.03 5.68
N ALA A 26 6.28 -9.87 5.69
CA ALA A 26 7.20 -10.79 6.35
C ALA A 26 6.96 -10.90 7.88
N GLU A 27 6.46 -9.84 8.51
CA GLU A 27 6.13 -9.85 9.94
C GLU A 27 4.77 -10.53 10.25
N GLN A 28 3.84 -10.55 9.30
CA GLN A 28 2.50 -11.10 9.53
C GLN A 28 2.34 -12.52 9.01
N ASP A 29 2.59 -12.71 7.71
CA ASP A 29 2.31 -13.98 7.04
C ASP A 29 3.10 -14.05 5.73
N GLU A 30 4.00 -15.03 5.64
CA GLU A 30 4.83 -15.26 4.44
C GLU A 30 4.01 -15.80 3.25
N GLU A 31 2.77 -16.24 3.45
CA GLU A 31 1.88 -16.67 2.36
C GLU A 31 1.19 -15.49 1.66
N ILE A 32 1.24 -14.28 2.25
CA ILE A 32 0.73 -13.05 1.62
C ILE A 32 1.76 -12.54 0.62
N GLU A 33 1.30 -12.22 -0.59
CA GLU A 33 2.13 -11.67 -1.65
C GLU A 33 1.62 -10.30 -2.08
N LEU A 34 2.56 -9.35 -2.24
CA LEU A 34 2.26 -8.06 -2.84
C LEU A 34 2.11 -8.22 -4.36
N ILE A 35 0.90 -7.98 -4.85
CA ILE A 35 0.57 -8.06 -6.28
C ILE A 35 0.83 -6.73 -6.98
N ASP A 36 0.34 -5.63 -6.41
CA ASP A 36 0.54 -4.30 -6.97
C ASP A 36 0.45 -3.19 -5.92
N LEU A 37 1.10 -2.07 -6.19
CA LEU A 37 1.08 -0.89 -5.35
C LEU A 37 0.93 0.36 -6.21
N GLU A 38 -0.14 1.11 -5.95
CA GLU A 38 -0.46 2.33 -6.66
C GLU A 38 -0.62 3.50 -5.69
N LEU A 39 0.19 4.55 -5.89
CA LEU A 39 -0.03 5.84 -5.27
C LEU A 39 -0.67 6.76 -6.32
N LYS A 40 -1.98 7.01 -6.20
CA LYS A 40 -2.75 7.85 -7.13
C LYS A 40 -3.28 9.11 -6.44
N GLY A 41 -3.64 10.11 -7.23
CA GLY A 41 -4.33 11.31 -6.77
C GLY A 41 -3.43 12.53 -6.60
N ASP A 42 -4.07 13.67 -6.40
CA ASP A 42 -3.45 15.00 -6.37
C ASP A 42 -3.05 15.42 -4.95
N LYS A 43 -2.34 16.55 -4.83
CA LYS A 43 -1.82 17.10 -3.55
C LYS A 43 -2.79 17.08 -2.36
N ASN A 44 -4.09 17.20 -2.60
CA ASN A 44 -5.12 17.25 -1.55
C ASN A 44 -5.88 15.93 -1.32
N LYS A 45 -5.78 14.96 -2.25
CA LYS A 45 -6.49 13.68 -2.18
C LYS A 45 -5.61 12.59 -2.79
N LYS A 46 -4.65 12.09 -2.00
CA LYS A 46 -3.85 10.92 -2.38
C LYS A 46 -4.51 9.64 -1.91
N PHE A 47 -4.35 8.60 -2.70
CA PHE A 47 -4.80 7.24 -2.44
C PHE A 47 -3.60 6.31 -2.58
N LEU A 48 -3.25 5.62 -1.50
CA LEU A 48 -2.28 4.53 -1.51
C LEU A 48 -3.06 3.23 -1.54
N ARG A 49 -3.05 2.56 -2.71
CA ARG A 49 -3.68 1.27 -2.92
C ARG A 49 -2.63 0.18 -2.90
N VAL A 50 -2.88 -0.83 -2.10
CA VAL A 50 -2.04 -2.02 -1.98
C VAL A 50 -2.90 -3.24 -2.30
N PHE A 51 -2.47 -3.99 -3.30
CA PHE A 51 -3.09 -5.22 -3.72
C PHE A 51 -2.32 -6.40 -3.18
N ILE A 52 -2.95 -7.20 -2.33
CA ILE A 52 -2.35 -8.39 -1.72
C ILE A 52 -3.09 -9.66 -2.14
N ASP A 53 -2.39 -10.76 -2.33
CA ASP A 53 -2.98 -12.08 -2.58
C ASP A 53 -2.38 -13.10 -1.62
N LYS A 54 -3.00 -14.27 -1.51
CA LYS A 54 -2.43 -15.41 -0.80
C LYS A 54 -2.89 -16.68 -1.46
N LYS A 55 -2.07 -17.74 -1.39
CA LYS A 55 -2.34 -19.02 -2.05
C LYS A 55 -3.72 -19.61 -1.74
N ASN A 56 -4.22 -19.40 -0.51
CA ASN A 56 -5.52 -19.88 -0.06
C ASN A 56 -6.68 -18.87 -0.23
N GLY A 57 -6.43 -17.75 -0.91
CA GLY A 57 -7.36 -16.63 -1.11
C GLY A 57 -7.42 -15.70 0.10
N ILE A 58 -7.42 -14.38 -0.14
CA ILE A 58 -7.48 -13.35 0.91
C ILE A 58 -8.90 -13.20 1.46
N THR A 59 -9.06 -13.24 2.79
CA THR A 59 -10.32 -12.94 3.46
C THR A 59 -10.41 -11.46 3.83
N LEU A 60 -11.61 -10.99 4.20
CA LEU A 60 -11.80 -9.62 4.68
C LEU A 60 -11.01 -9.33 5.95
N ASP A 61 -10.85 -10.33 6.80
CA ASP A 61 -10.11 -10.23 8.06
C ASP A 61 -8.61 -10.06 7.79
N ASP A 62 -8.05 -10.81 6.85
CA ASP A 62 -6.66 -10.65 6.40
C ASP A 62 -6.40 -9.22 5.89
N CYS A 63 -7.31 -8.68 5.06
CA CYS A 63 -7.21 -7.29 4.59
C CYS A 63 -7.26 -6.30 5.75
N ALA A 64 -8.16 -6.49 6.71
CA ALA A 64 -8.31 -5.60 7.86
C ALA A 64 -7.05 -5.61 8.74
N HIS A 65 -6.57 -6.79 9.11
CA HIS A 65 -5.33 -6.98 9.87
C HIS A 65 -4.12 -6.40 9.14
N PHE A 66 -3.98 -6.70 7.85
CA PHE A 66 -2.89 -6.18 7.04
C PHE A 66 -2.92 -4.65 6.94
N SER A 67 -4.10 -4.07 6.71
CA SER A 67 -4.27 -2.62 6.63
C SER A 67 -3.89 -1.91 7.93
N GLN A 68 -4.20 -2.50 9.08
CA GLN A 68 -3.88 -1.92 10.38
C GLN A 68 -2.37 -1.96 10.63
N SER A 69 -1.73 -3.11 10.44
CA SER A 69 -0.28 -3.25 10.59
C SER A 69 0.49 -2.35 9.62
N LEU A 70 0.07 -2.31 8.36
CA LEU A 70 0.68 -1.43 7.36
C LEU A 70 0.51 0.05 7.72
N SER A 71 -0.65 0.45 8.24
CA SER A 71 -0.88 1.83 8.69
C SER A 71 0.08 2.23 9.80
N VAL A 72 0.39 1.32 10.74
CA VAL A 72 1.35 1.58 11.82
C VAL A 72 2.76 1.76 11.23
N MET A 73 3.17 0.88 10.32
CA MET A 73 4.49 0.97 9.68
C MET A 73 4.67 2.24 8.85
N LEU A 74 3.62 2.67 8.15
CA LEU A 74 3.61 3.92 7.41
C LEU A 74 3.65 5.16 8.32
N ASP A 75 3.03 5.11 9.50
CA ASP A 75 3.09 6.20 10.49
C ASP A 75 4.49 6.33 11.10
N VAL A 76 5.12 5.20 11.44
CA VAL A 76 6.49 5.16 11.99
C VAL A 76 7.52 5.66 10.98
N LYS A 77 7.44 5.22 9.71
CA LYS A 77 8.42 5.58 8.68
C LYS A 77 8.12 6.91 7.98
N ASP A 78 6.88 7.43 8.09
CA ASP A 78 6.37 8.66 7.47
C ASP A 78 6.89 8.94 6.04
N PRO A 79 6.77 8.00 5.08
CA PRO A 79 7.29 8.20 3.72
C PRO A 79 6.47 9.24 2.94
N ILE A 80 5.18 9.43 3.28
CA ILE A 80 4.24 10.30 2.57
C ILE A 80 3.87 11.49 3.46
N LYS A 81 4.54 12.63 3.25
CA LYS A 81 4.32 13.89 4.00
C LYS A 81 2.98 14.60 3.78
N THR A 82 2.09 14.01 3.00
CA THR A 82 0.81 14.61 2.59
C THR A 82 -0.31 13.69 2.99
N ARG A 83 -1.49 14.23 3.29
CA ARG A 83 -2.65 13.42 3.63
C ARG A 83 -2.99 12.43 2.52
N TYR A 84 -3.21 11.17 2.88
CA TYR A 84 -3.57 10.10 1.96
C TYR A 84 -4.61 9.18 2.61
N THR A 85 -5.31 8.43 1.76
CA THR A 85 -6.18 7.33 2.17
C THR A 85 -5.47 6.02 1.84
N LEU A 86 -5.31 5.13 2.83
CA LEU A 86 -4.81 3.78 2.63
C LEU A 86 -5.97 2.85 2.24
N GLU A 87 -5.81 2.10 1.16
CA GLU A 87 -6.73 1.06 0.71
C GLU A 87 -5.95 -0.25 0.54
N VAL A 88 -6.38 -1.31 1.23
CA VAL A 88 -5.85 -2.67 1.06
C VAL A 88 -6.97 -3.53 0.51
N SER A 89 -6.70 -4.17 -0.62
CA SER A 89 -7.66 -5.03 -1.29
C SER A 89 -6.96 -6.26 -1.87
N SER A 90 -7.71 -7.33 -2.06
CA SER A 90 -7.22 -8.39 -2.94
C SER A 90 -7.29 -7.95 -4.40
N PRO A 91 -6.46 -8.48 -5.32
CA PRO A 91 -6.61 -8.25 -6.76
C PRO A 91 -7.92 -8.85 -7.33
N GLY A 92 -8.77 -9.41 -6.46
CA GLY A 92 -10.00 -10.13 -6.74
C GLY A 92 -10.88 -9.43 -7.76
N GLY A 93 -10.81 -9.94 -8.99
CA GLY A 93 -11.66 -9.59 -10.11
C GLY A 93 -11.40 -8.20 -10.67
N ARG A 94 -10.35 -8.05 -11.51
CA ARG A 94 -10.52 -7.23 -12.72
C ARG A 94 -11.88 -7.62 -13.30
N GLU A 95 -12.80 -6.66 -13.38
CA GLU A 95 -14.14 -6.83 -13.91
C GLU A 95 -14.11 -7.86 -15.05
N LYS A 96 -14.74 -9.02 -14.88
CA LYS A 96 -15.41 -9.60 -16.05
C LYS A 96 -16.46 -8.55 -16.40
N LYS A 97 -16.08 -7.58 -17.25
CA LYS A 97 -17.03 -6.83 -18.06
C LYS A 97 -17.80 -7.88 -18.85
N ILE A 98 -18.87 -8.38 -18.27
CA ILE A 98 -19.91 -9.07 -19.00
C ILE A 98 -20.71 -7.97 -19.69
N PHE A 99 -20.29 -7.71 -20.94
CA PHE A 99 -20.97 -7.01 -22.03
C PHE A 99 -21.70 -5.71 -21.68
#